data_AF-A0A7V2K7D9-F1
#
_entry.id   AF-A0A7V2K7D9-F1
#
_cell.length_a   1.000
_cell.length_b   1.000
_cell.length_c   1.000
_cell.angle_alpha   90.00
_cell.angle_beta   90.00
_cell.angle_gamma   90.00
#
_symmetry.space_group_name_H-M   'P 1'
#
loop_
_entity.id
_entity.type
_entity.pdbx_description
1 polymer ?
#
loop_
_entity_poly.entity_id
_entity_poly.type
_entity_poly.pdbx_seq_one_letter_code
_entity_poly.pdbx_strand_id
1 'polypeptide(L)'
;PYFWAFSFFMIVMISLGVSALSVGLGAAYPDFSTDNPAKIVSSFGGTLNFVLSFIFILFLVSLNSIPFYLWLIDKSINKIKFLRFLRLTLLWSGAITFFAVFFPLKYGIRKISNLQM
;
A
#
# COMPACT_ATOMS: atom_id res chain seq x y z
N PRO A 1 -23.05 -0.75 10.09
CA PRO A 1 -22.51 -1.80 9.18
C PRO A 1 -21.48 -1.25 8.17
N TYR A 2 -21.74 -0.13 7.49
CA TYR A 2 -20.85 0.39 6.44
C TYR A 2 -19.43 0.73 6.91
N PHE A 3 -19.28 1.25 8.13
CA PHE A 3 -17.97 1.58 8.71
C PHE A 3 -17.07 0.35 8.88
N TRP A 4 -17.60 -0.72 9.48
CA TRP A 4 -16.87 -1.97 9.72
C TRP A 4 -16.40 -2.63 8.42
N ALA A 5 -17.30 -2.72 7.42
CA ALA A 5 -16.95 -3.29 6.12
C ALA A 5 -15.86 -2.47 5.41
N PHE A 6 -15.91 -1.14 5.53
CA PHE A 6 -14.91 -0.25 4.96
C PHE A 6 -13.54 -0.40 5.65
N SER A 7 -13.51 -0.45 6.99
CA SER A 7 -12.28 -0.67 7.75
C SER A 7 -11.64 -2.01 7.41
N PHE A 8 -12.44 -3.07 7.30
CA PHE A 8 -11.94 -4.40 6.92
C PHE A 8 -11.31 -4.37 5.52
N PHE A 9 -12.00 -3.76 4.54
CA PHE A 9 -11.47 -3.61 3.18
C PHE A 9 -10.14 -2.83 3.16
N MET A 10 -10.06 -1.73 3.91
CA MET A 10 -8.84 -0.93 4.00
C MET A 10 -7.67 -1.70 4.59
N ILE A 11 -7.90 -2.48 5.65
CA ILE A 11 -6.87 -3.31 6.28
C ILE A 11 -6.33 -4.33 5.28
N VAL A 12 -7.22 -5.01 4.54
CA VAL A 12 -6.81 -5.98 3.52
C VAL A 12 -5.96 -5.32 2.43
N MET A 13 -6.38 -4.15 1.91
CA MET A 13 -5.64 -3.42 0.87
C MET A 13 -4.26 -2.96 1.36
N ILE A 14 -4.19 -2.38 2.57
CA ILE A 14 -2.93 -1.92 3.15
C ILE A 14 -1.98 -3.09 3.38
N SER A 15 -2.49 -4.19 3.95
CA SER A 15 -1.68 -5.39 4.19
C SER A 15 -1.11 -5.95 2.90
N LEU A 16 -1.93 -6.07 1.84
CA LEU A 16 -1.46 -6.54 0.53
C LEU A 16 -0.40 -5.62 -0.07
N GLY A 17 -0.60 -4.30 -0.01
CA GLY A 17 0.34 -3.31 -0.54
C GLY A 17 1.69 -3.32 0.18
N VAL A 18 1.69 -3.34 1.51
CA VAL A 18 2.92 -3.36 2.32
C VAL A 18 3.67 -4.68 2.15
N SER A 19 2.96 -5.81 2.12
CA SER A 19 3.57 -7.12 1.83
C SER A 19 4.22 -7.15 0.44
N ALA A 20 3.55 -6.62 -0.59
CA ALA A 20 4.11 -6.57 -1.94
C ALA A 20 5.32 -5.64 -2.06
N LEU A 21 5.30 -4.48 -1.38
CA LEU A 21 6.46 -3.59 -1.28
C LEU A 21 7.64 -4.28 -0.62
N SER A 22 7.41 -4.96 0.50
CA SER A 22 8.46 -5.66 1.24
C SER A 22 9.09 -6.78 0.40
N VAL A 23 8.27 -7.60 -0.25
CA VAL A 23 8.75 -8.69 -1.09
C VAL A 23 9.45 -8.16 -2.35
N GLY A 24 8.85 -7.19 -3.05
CA GLY A 24 9.40 -6.64 -4.29
C GLY A 24 10.72 -5.90 -4.10
N LEU A 25 10.85 -5.12 -3.02
CA LEU A 25 12.07 -4.39 -2.71
C LEU A 25 13.15 -5.31 -2.13
N GLY A 26 12.78 -6.28 -1.29
CA GLY A 26 13.69 -7.32 -0.82
C GLY A 26 14.27 -8.14 -1.97
N ALA A 27 13.45 -8.41 -3.00
CA ALA A 27 13.89 -9.04 -4.24
C ALA A 27 14.79 -8.13 -5.11
N ALA A 28 14.55 -6.82 -5.12
CA ALA A 28 15.30 -5.89 -5.98
C ALA A 28 16.71 -5.56 -5.47
N TYR A 29 16.95 -5.62 -4.16
CA TYR A 29 18.25 -5.31 -3.55
C TYR A 29 18.76 -6.49 -2.72
N PRO A 30 19.05 -7.64 -3.34
CA PRO A 30 19.64 -8.75 -2.62
C PRO A 30 21.11 -8.45 -2.35
N ASP A 31 21.49 -8.39 -1.08
CA ASP A 31 22.88 -8.16 -0.68
C ASP A 31 23.54 -9.49 -0.29
N PHE A 32 24.09 -10.19 -1.28
CA PHE A 32 24.82 -11.44 -1.08
C PHE A 32 26.29 -11.23 -0.67
N SER A 33 26.73 -9.98 -0.55
CA SER A 33 28.14 -9.63 -0.32
C SER A 33 28.53 -9.65 1.17
N THR A 34 27.61 -10.05 2.05
CA THR A 34 27.81 -10.01 3.49
C THR A 34 27.56 -11.39 4.10
N ASP A 35 28.61 -12.00 4.66
CA ASP A 35 28.52 -13.30 5.37
C ASP A 35 27.61 -13.24 6.61
N ASN A 36 27.34 -12.02 7.11
CA ASN A 36 26.49 -11.81 8.26
C ASN A 36 25.03 -11.58 7.83
N PRO A 37 24.11 -12.53 8.07
CA PRO A 37 22.70 -12.41 7.71
C PRO A 37 22.00 -11.21 8.38
N ALA A 38 22.52 -10.71 9.50
CA ALA A 38 21.99 -9.51 10.16
C ALA A 38 22.15 -8.24 9.30
N LYS A 39 23.16 -8.19 8.42
CA LYS A 39 23.42 -7.03 7.55
C LYS A 39 22.49 -6.98 6.34
N ILE A 40 22.00 -8.13 5.89
CA ILE A 40 21.00 -8.27 4.83
C ILE A 40 19.67 -7.62 5.24
N VAL A 41 19.25 -7.80 6.50
CA VAL A 41 18.01 -7.21 7.04
C VAL A 41 18.12 -5.70 7.28
N SER A 42 19.34 -5.18 7.50
CA SER A 42 19.65 -3.74 7.62
C SER A 42 20.13 -3.12 6.30
N SER A 43 19.97 -3.83 5.19
CA SER A 43 20.37 -3.35 3.87
C SER A 43 19.46 -2.21 3.38
N PHE A 44 19.91 -1.50 2.34
CA PHE A 44 19.20 -0.41 1.69
C PHE A 44 17.75 -0.75 1.31
N GLY A 45 17.46 -2.01 0.98
CA GLY A 45 16.10 -2.48 0.69
C GLY A 45 15.12 -2.38 1.88
N GLY A 46 15.62 -2.56 3.12
CA GLY A 46 14.80 -2.51 4.34
C GLY A 46 14.35 -1.09 4.70
N THR A 47 15.27 -0.12 4.64
CA THR A 47 14.95 1.30 4.85
C THR A 47 14.07 1.86 3.74
N LEU A 48 14.32 1.49 2.48
CA LEU A 48 13.48 1.90 1.36
C LEU A 48 12.05 1.34 1.49
N ASN A 49 11.91 0.08 1.91
CA ASN A 49 10.61 -0.54 2.19
C ASN A 49 9.86 0.20 3.31
N PHE A 50 10.55 0.55 4.40
CA PHE A 50 9.95 1.30 5.49
C PHE A 50 9.41 2.66 5.01
N VAL A 51 10.23 3.44 4.30
CA VAL A 51 9.84 4.78 3.82
C VAL A 51 8.68 4.68 2.82
N LEU A 52 8.76 3.76 1.84
CA LEU A 52 7.70 3.59 0.83
C LEU A 52 6.40 3.08 1.45
N SER A 53 6.47 2.12 2.37
CA SER A 53 5.30 1.62 3.09
C SER A 53 4.65 2.72 3.93
N PHE A 54 5.46 3.55 4.59
CA PHE A 54 4.96 4.68 5.36
C PHE A 54 4.22 5.71 4.49
N ILE A 55 4.81 6.09 3.36
CA ILE A 55 4.17 7.00 2.38
C ILE A 55 2.88 6.38 1.84
N PHE A 56 2.91 5.09 1.49
CA PHE A 56 1.74 4.37 0.97
C PHE A 56 0.57 4.34 1.96
N ILE A 57 0.84 3.99 3.21
CA ILE A 57 -0.18 3.96 4.27
C ILE A 57 -0.74 5.37 4.49
N LEU A 58 0.12 6.39 4.64
CA LEU A 58 -0.32 7.77 4.83
C LEU A 58 -1.22 8.25 3.69
N PHE A 59 -0.84 7.97 2.46
CA PHE A 59 -1.61 8.37 1.29
C PHE A 59 -2.98 7.69 1.25
N LEU A 60 -3.03 6.38 1.44
CA LEU A 60 -4.28 5.62 1.45
C LEU A 60 -5.22 6.05 2.58
N VAL A 61 -4.70 6.20 3.79
CA VAL A 61 -5.49 6.60 4.96
C VAL A 61 -6.03 8.01 4.79
N SER A 62 -5.19 8.96 4.34
CA SER A 62 -5.61 10.35 4.12
C SER A 62 -6.73 10.44 3.09
N LEU A 63 -6.61 9.74 1.97
CA LEU A 63 -7.61 9.74 0.91
C LEU A 63 -8.96 9.16 1.37
N ASN A 64 -8.92 8.10 2.18
CA ASN A 64 -10.11 7.41 2.66
C ASN A 64 -10.77 8.08 3.88
N SER A 65 -10.06 8.97 4.59
CA SER A 65 -10.59 9.73 5.72
C SER A 65 -11.56 10.85 5.28
N ILE A 66 -11.35 11.43 4.09
CA ILE A 66 -12.15 12.54 3.51
C ILE A 66 -13.66 12.27 3.49
N PRO A 67 -14.19 11.15 2.96
CA PRO A 67 -15.63 10.92 2.91
C PRO A 67 -16.27 10.83 4.30
N PHE A 68 -15.54 10.28 5.28
CA PHE A 68 -16.04 10.17 6.66
C PHE A 68 -16.04 11.53 7.37
N TYR A 69 -15.02 12.35 7.14
CA TYR A 69 -14.96 13.71 7.67
C TYR A 69 -16.11 14.59 7.15
N LEU A 70 -16.37 14.54 5.84
CA LEU A 70 -17.48 15.28 5.22
C LEU A 70 -18.85 14.83 5.74
N TRP A 71 -19.04 13.54 5.98
CA TRP A 71 -20.29 13.01 6.55
C TRP A 71 -20.52 13.44 8.01
N LEU A 72 -19.44 13.59 8.78
CA LEU A 72 -19.52 13.98 10.19
C LEU A 72 -19.91 15.45 10.36
N ILE A 73 -19.40 16.32 9.48
CA ILE A 73 -19.63 17.77 9.52
C ILE A 73 -20.96 18.15 8.89
N ASP A 74 -21.30 17.54 7.76
CA ASP A 74 -22.49 17.90 7.00
C ASP A 74 -23.52 16.77 7.05
N LYS A 75 -24.33 16.76 8.12
CA LYS A 75 -25.46 15.84 8.28
C LYS A 75 -26.59 16.05 7.26
N SER A 76 -26.52 17.09 6.43
CA SER A 76 -27.49 17.39 5.37
C SER A 76 -27.18 16.67 4.05
N ILE A 77 -26.01 16.01 3.94
CA ILE A 77 -25.65 15.30 2.71
C ILE A 77 -26.59 14.11 2.50
N ASN A 78 -27.30 14.17 1.38
CA ASN A 78 -28.20 13.12 0.92
C ASN A 78 -27.48 11.76 0.87
N LYS A 79 -28.06 10.71 1.45
CA LYS A 79 -27.44 9.37 1.59
C LYS A 79 -26.85 8.84 0.27
N ILE A 80 -27.50 9.15 -0.85
CA ILE A 80 -27.08 8.76 -2.21
C ILE A 80 -25.77 9.43 -2.62
N LYS A 81 -25.58 10.73 -2.31
CA LYS A 81 -24.32 11.43 -2.60
C LYS A 81 -23.17 10.86 -1.77
N PHE A 82 -23.43 10.60 -0.48
CA PHE A 82 -22.44 9.96 0.40
C PHE A 82 -22.03 8.56 -0.10
N LEU A 83 -22.98 7.70 -0.45
CA LEU A 83 -22.70 6.37 -1.02
C LEU A 83 -21.94 6.44 -2.35
N ARG A 84 -22.23 7.42 -3.20
CA ARG A 84 -21.50 7.65 -4.46
C ARG A 84 -20.05 8.05 -4.19
N PHE A 85 -19.82 9.00 -3.28
CA PHE A 85 -18.46 9.40 -2.87
C PHE A 85 -17.68 8.23 -2.25
N LEU A 86 -18.31 7.46 -1.36
CA LEU A 86 -17.71 6.29 -0.73
C LEU A 86 -17.30 5.23 -1.76
N ARG A 87 -18.15 4.93 -2.75
CA ARG A 87 -17.83 4.00 -3.85
C ARG A 87 -16.66 4.50 -4.69
N LEU A 88 -16.61 5.80 -4.99
CA LEU A 88 -15.49 6.41 -5.71
C LEU A 88 -14.19 6.23 -4.95
N THR A 89 -14.13 6.59 -3.66
CA THR A 89 -12.91 6.47 -2.86
C THR A 89 -12.44 5.02 -2.73
N LEU A 90 -13.37 4.05 -2.62
CA LEU A 90 -13.09 2.61 -2.65
C LEU A 90 -12.46 2.15 -3.98
N LEU A 91 -12.98 2.61 -5.11
CA LEU A 91 -12.42 2.28 -6.43
C LEU A 91 -11.03 2.89 -6.61
N TRP A 92 -10.84 4.13 -6.20
CA TRP A 92 -9.55 4.81 -6.24
C TRP A 92 -8.52 4.14 -5.34
N SER A 93 -8.88 3.77 -4.11
CA SER A 93 -7.98 3.09 -3.18
C SER A 93 -7.59 1.70 -3.68
N GLY A 94 -8.53 0.95 -4.27
CA GLY A 94 -8.26 -0.32 -4.95
C GLY A 94 -7.28 -0.17 -6.11
N ALA A 95 -7.47 0.84 -6.97
CA ALA A 95 -6.57 1.11 -8.08
C ALA A 95 -5.15 1.48 -7.60
N ILE A 96 -5.03 2.38 -6.62
CA ILE A 96 -3.75 2.78 -6.03
C ILE A 96 -3.03 1.56 -5.43
N THR A 97 -3.76 0.72 -4.69
CA THR A 97 -3.21 -0.50 -4.10
C THR A 97 -2.74 -1.47 -5.17
N PHE A 98 -3.51 -1.65 -6.24
CA PHE A 98 -3.13 -2.49 -7.36
C PHE A 98 -1.82 -2.01 -8.02
N PHE A 99 -1.67 -0.70 -8.26
CA PHE A 99 -0.42 -0.14 -8.78
C PHE A 99 0.75 -0.30 -7.79
N ALA A 100 0.51 -0.03 -6.50
CA ALA A 100 1.49 -0.16 -5.45
C ALA A 100 1.94 -1.61 -5.22
N VAL A 101 1.12 -2.59 -5.55
CA VAL A 101 1.47 -4.03 -5.54
C VAL A 101 2.23 -4.40 -6.81
N PHE A 102 1.68 -4.05 -7.98
CA PHE A 102 2.19 -4.53 -9.27
C PHE A 102 3.57 -3.96 -9.62
N PHE A 103 3.82 -2.69 -9.28
CA PHE A 103 5.08 -2.00 -9.59
C PHE A 103 6.30 -2.61 -8.88
N PRO A 104 6.34 -2.73 -7.53
CA PRO A 104 7.50 -3.28 -6.82
C PRO A 104 7.72 -4.77 -7.11
N LEU A 105 6.66 -5.57 -7.25
CA LEU A 105 6.78 -6.98 -7.62
C LEU A 105 7.44 -7.15 -8.99
N LYS A 106 6.96 -6.41 -10.00
CA LYS A 106 7.53 -6.48 -11.35
C LYS A 106 8.97 -5.96 -11.40
N TYR A 107 9.28 -4.93 -10.61
CA TYR A 107 10.63 -4.41 -10.48
C TYR A 107 11.58 -5.42 -9.82
N GLY A 108 11.16 -6.04 -8.72
CA GLY A 108 11.92 -7.08 -8.01
C GLY A 108 12.23 -8.29 -8.88
N ILE A 109 11.22 -8.84 -9.58
CA ILE A 109 11.39 -10.00 -10.47
C ILE A 109 12.39 -9.70 -11.59
N ARG A 110 12.27 -8.53 -12.25
CA ARG A 110 13.20 -8.13 -13.32
C ARG A 110 14.63 -8.01 -12.83
N LYS A 111 14.83 -7.50 -11.62
CA LYS A 111 16.16 -7.30 -11.07
C LYS A 111 16.83 -8.61 -10.68
N ILE A 112 16.09 -9.55 -10.06
CA ILE A 112 16.58 -10.92 -9.81
C ILE A 112 16.90 -11.62 -11.13
N SER A 113 16.01 -11.55 -12.12
CA SER A 113 16.22 -12.20 -13.42
C SER A 113 17.48 -11.73 -14.13
N ASN A 114 17.87 -10.46 -13.97
CA ASN A 114 19.10 -9.91 -14.53
C ASN A 114 20.35 -10.25 -13.70
N LEU A 115 20.20 -10.69 -12.44
CA LEU A 115 21.32 -11.16 -11.61
C LEU A 115 21.63 -12.65 -11.85
N GLN A 116 20.68 -13.39 -12.40
CA GLN A 116 20.81 -14.82 -12.73
C GLN A 116 21.32 -15.07 -14.17
N MET A 117 21.56 -14.02 -14.95
CA MET A 117 22.21 -14.06 -16.28
C MET A 117 23.62 -13.50 -16.18
#